data_AF-A0A914PY92-F1
#
_entry.id   AF-A0A914PY92-F1
#
_cell.length_a   1.000
_cell.length_b   1.000
_cell.length_c   1.000
_cell.angle_alpha   90.00
_cell.angle_beta   90.00
_cell.angle_gamma   90.00
#
_symmetry.space_group_name_H-M   'P 1'
#
loop_
_entity.id
_entity.type
_entity.pdbx_description
1 polymer ?
#
loop_
_entity_poly.entity_id
_entity_poly.type
_entity_poly.pdbx_seq_one_letter_code
_entity_poly.pdbx_strand_id
1 'polypeptide(L)'
;MKSMNYINKLQSQLESAFKSQDPELFDIVFDFEGKKLYADKLILSINSSTFKSMLSDLRISKNDAVKIDTYKFDDFKELLTFIYSGKCNITNENISRILDMSEFYQIEDLKKLCEEYLSKMEVNLSNIIQLFEISNKYPLIQTKITIQTFIFQNFKTIVKSNAFLNTEKFVAAEIIALGQTFAIKYEEMFQAAFEWSENEAIKKQKELNVENFNMNNAIKVEMQEFLPYIQLNQMEISFFTKYVGMS
;
A
#
# COMPACT_ATOMS: atom_id res chain seq x y z
N MET A 1 41.27 -2.29 -8.72
CA MET A 1 41.27 -1.84 -7.31
C MET A 1 41.24 -0.32 -7.14
N LYS A 2 42.15 0.47 -7.72
CA LYS A 2 42.13 1.95 -7.56
C LYS A 2 40.83 2.63 -8.06
N SER A 3 40.25 2.15 -9.16
CA SER A 3 39.00 2.68 -9.72
C SER A 3 37.79 2.44 -8.81
N MET A 4 37.63 1.22 -8.29
CA MET A 4 36.54 0.88 -7.37
C MET A 4 36.59 1.72 -6.08
N ASN A 5 37.79 1.96 -5.55
CA ASN A 5 37.97 2.82 -4.38
C ASN A 5 37.56 4.27 -4.66
N TYR A 6 37.80 4.78 -5.86
CA TYR A 6 37.38 6.13 -6.24
C TYR A 6 35.86 6.24 -6.41
N ILE A 7 35.21 5.25 -7.03
CA ILE A 7 33.74 5.19 -7.15
C ILE A 7 33.09 5.17 -5.76
N ASN A 8 33.56 4.29 -4.87
CA ASN A 8 33.04 4.21 -3.51
C ASN A 8 33.25 5.52 -2.72
N LYS A 9 34.38 6.21 -2.95
CA LYS A 9 34.63 7.52 -2.36
C LYS A 9 33.63 8.55 -2.89
N LEU A 10 33.40 8.61 -4.19
CA LEU A 10 32.44 9.54 -4.80
C LEU A 10 31.01 9.29 -4.29
N GLN A 11 30.58 8.03 -4.20
CA GLN A 11 29.28 7.66 -3.64
C GLN A 11 29.14 8.14 -2.19
N SER A 12 30.17 7.92 -1.36
CA SER A 12 30.18 8.41 0.03
C SER A 12 30.11 9.95 0.11
N GLN A 13 30.82 10.65 -0.79
CA GLN A 13 30.76 12.11 -0.86
C GLN A 13 29.38 12.61 -1.28
N LEU A 14 28.74 11.98 -2.28
CA LEU A 14 27.37 12.28 -2.69
C LEU A 14 26.37 12.04 -1.56
N GLU A 15 26.47 10.91 -0.86
CA GLU A 15 25.64 10.61 0.31
C GLU A 15 25.83 11.67 1.41
N SER A 16 27.06 12.10 1.66
CA SER A 16 27.35 13.14 2.66
C SER A 16 26.82 14.52 2.26
N ALA A 17 26.92 14.88 0.99
CA ALA A 17 26.39 16.13 0.45
C ALA A 17 24.85 16.14 0.51
N PHE A 18 24.20 15.04 0.13
CA PHE A 18 22.75 14.92 0.29
C PHE A 18 22.33 15.03 1.76
N LYS A 19 23.07 14.42 2.70
CA LYS A 19 22.75 14.53 4.13
C LYS A 19 22.92 15.93 4.71
N SER A 20 23.82 16.76 4.16
CA SER A 20 23.99 18.14 4.66
C SER A 20 22.78 19.02 4.35
N GLN A 21 22.04 18.70 3.28
CA GLN A 21 20.91 19.51 2.79
C GLN A 21 21.30 20.99 2.62
N ASP A 22 22.55 21.25 2.20
CA ASP A 22 23.08 22.58 1.93
C ASP A 22 22.47 23.15 0.63
N PRO A 23 21.66 24.22 0.70
CA PRO A 23 20.98 24.78 -0.47
C PRO A 23 21.92 25.24 -1.59
N GLU A 24 23.20 25.54 -1.30
CA GLU A 24 24.14 26.00 -2.32
C GLU A 24 24.61 24.88 -3.26
N LEU A 25 24.48 23.61 -2.83
CA LEU A 25 24.94 22.45 -3.58
C LEU A 25 23.91 21.91 -4.58
N PHE A 26 22.66 22.34 -4.48
CA PHE A 26 21.51 21.72 -5.15
C PHE A 26 20.80 22.72 -6.08
N ASP A 27 20.16 22.20 -7.14
CA ASP A 27 19.50 23.02 -8.17
C ASP A 27 17.98 22.81 -8.25
N ILE A 28 17.42 22.01 -7.34
CA ILE A 28 15.98 21.85 -7.12
C ILE A 28 15.64 21.70 -5.64
N VAL A 29 14.46 22.17 -5.26
CA VAL A 29 13.89 22.03 -3.93
C VAL A 29 12.46 21.48 -3.99
N PHE A 30 12.18 20.47 -3.17
CA PHE A 30 10.84 19.93 -2.92
C PHE A 30 10.30 20.47 -1.61
N ASP A 31 9.06 20.92 -1.60
CA ASP A 31 8.40 21.54 -0.44
C ASP A 31 7.21 20.69 0.03
N PHE A 32 7.28 20.27 1.30
CA PHE A 32 6.29 19.48 2.02
C PHE A 32 5.72 20.34 3.14
N GLU A 33 4.78 21.21 2.79
CA GLU A 33 4.10 22.12 3.74
C GLU A 33 5.08 22.95 4.60
N GLY A 34 6.14 23.46 3.97
CA GLY A 34 7.19 24.26 4.61
C GLY A 34 8.46 23.48 4.96
N LYS A 35 8.41 22.14 4.96
CA LYS A 35 9.60 21.29 5.14
C LYS A 35 10.27 21.03 3.79
N LYS A 36 11.50 21.50 3.62
CA LYS A 36 12.22 21.47 2.33
C LYS A 36 13.18 20.29 2.20
N LEU A 37 13.27 19.71 1.00
CA LEU A 37 14.30 18.77 0.57
C LEU A 37 15.02 19.32 -0.66
N TYR A 38 16.35 19.37 -0.60
CA TYR A 38 17.19 19.84 -1.69
C TYR A 38 17.84 18.65 -2.42
N ALA A 39 17.91 18.73 -3.75
CA ALA A 39 18.45 17.68 -4.61
C ALA A 39 18.96 18.24 -5.95
N ASP A 40 19.51 17.36 -6.80
CA ASP A 40 20.06 17.69 -8.11
C ASP A 40 19.21 17.13 -9.24
N LYS A 41 18.74 18.00 -10.14
CA LYS A 41 17.96 17.63 -11.33
C LYS A 41 18.68 16.58 -12.18
N LEU A 42 20.00 16.71 -12.33
CA LEU A 42 20.81 15.76 -13.09
C LEU A 42 20.79 14.36 -12.47
N ILE A 43 21.03 14.26 -11.16
CA ILE A 43 21.09 12.96 -10.47
C ILE A 43 19.70 12.29 -10.49
N LEU A 44 18.63 13.06 -10.24
CA LEU A 44 17.27 12.55 -10.34
C LEU A 44 16.95 12.04 -11.74
N SER A 45 17.28 12.81 -12.78
CA SER A 45 16.97 12.49 -14.18
C SER A 45 17.75 11.27 -14.72
N ILE A 46 18.95 11.01 -14.19
CA ILE A 46 19.74 9.82 -14.56
C ILE A 46 19.11 8.56 -13.98
N ASN A 47 18.58 8.63 -12.76
CA ASN A 47 18.08 7.47 -12.02
C ASN A 47 16.58 7.22 -12.22
N SER A 48 15.85 8.13 -12.87
CA SER A 48 14.40 8.05 -13.04
C SER A 48 13.95 8.74 -14.32
N SER A 49 13.34 7.97 -15.21
CA SER A 49 12.68 8.48 -16.43
C SER A 49 11.52 9.43 -16.10
N THR A 50 10.76 9.13 -15.04
CA THR A 50 9.68 10.00 -14.55
C THR A 50 10.21 11.34 -14.09
N PHE A 51 11.28 11.39 -13.26
CA PHE A 51 11.91 12.66 -12.91
C PHE A 51 12.45 13.38 -14.14
N LYS A 52 13.09 12.66 -15.07
CA LYS A 52 13.60 13.27 -16.30
C LYS A 52 12.50 13.99 -17.10
N SER A 53 11.35 13.35 -17.29
CA SER A 53 10.20 13.95 -18.00
C SER A 53 9.59 15.10 -17.19
N MET A 54 9.34 14.86 -15.91
CA MET A 54 8.76 15.86 -15.00
C MET A 54 9.61 17.13 -14.98
N LEU A 55 10.93 17.00 -14.87
CA LEU A 55 11.86 18.13 -14.76
C LEU A 55 12.16 18.81 -16.10
N SER A 56 11.95 18.14 -17.24
CA SER A 56 12.04 18.79 -18.55
C SER A 56 10.82 19.67 -18.85
N ASP A 57 9.64 19.24 -18.40
CA ASP A 57 8.38 19.93 -18.68
C ASP A 57 8.16 21.11 -17.73
N LEU A 58 8.56 20.93 -16.47
CA LEU A 58 8.51 21.97 -15.47
C LEU A 58 9.66 22.96 -15.75
N ARG A 59 9.34 24.13 -16.32
CA ARG A 59 10.26 25.27 -16.47
C ARG A 59 10.66 25.89 -15.11
N ILE A 60 11.00 25.05 -14.12
CA ILE A 60 11.37 25.40 -12.76
C ILE A 60 12.67 26.18 -12.81
N SER A 61 12.60 27.45 -12.42
CA SER A 61 13.79 28.25 -12.13
C SER A 61 14.45 27.73 -10.85
N LYS A 62 15.72 28.10 -10.61
CA LYS A 62 16.44 27.73 -9.37
C LYS A 62 15.72 28.13 -8.07
N ASN A 63 14.78 29.07 -8.14
CA ASN A 63 14.07 29.61 -6.98
C ASN A 63 12.68 29.01 -6.78
N ASP A 64 12.20 28.18 -7.71
CA ASP A 64 10.86 27.59 -7.63
C ASP A 64 10.92 26.26 -6.86
N ALA A 65 10.06 26.15 -5.85
CA ALA A 65 9.90 24.91 -5.10
C ALA A 65 8.83 24.02 -5.71
N VAL A 66 9.13 22.73 -5.86
CA VAL A 66 8.15 21.72 -6.26
C VAL A 66 7.36 21.31 -5.04
N LYS A 67 6.09 21.71 -4.99
CA LYS A 67 5.20 21.30 -3.91
C LYS A 67 4.86 19.83 -4.07
N ILE A 68 5.02 19.06 -3.00
CA ILE A 68 4.64 17.65 -2.90
C ILE A 68 3.61 17.50 -1.79
N ASP A 69 2.39 17.13 -2.17
CA ASP A 69 1.25 16.85 -1.28
C ASP A 69 0.89 15.36 -1.26
N THR A 70 1.35 14.60 -2.25
CA THR A 70 1.06 13.16 -2.40
C THR A 70 1.84 12.25 -1.47
N TYR A 71 3.00 12.69 -0.97
CA TYR A 71 3.91 11.84 -0.18
C TYR A 71 4.30 12.50 1.14
N LYS A 72 4.53 11.67 2.16
CA LYS A 72 5.15 12.14 3.40
C LYS A 72 6.62 12.48 3.14
N PHE A 73 7.10 13.52 3.81
CA PHE A 73 8.49 13.95 3.70
C PHE A 73 9.49 12.81 3.94
N ASP A 74 9.28 11.99 4.98
CA ASP A 74 10.27 10.96 5.36
C ASP A 74 10.32 9.82 4.33
N ASP A 75 9.17 9.41 3.76
CA ASP A 75 9.14 8.41 2.70
C ASP A 75 9.84 8.94 1.43
N PHE A 76 9.56 10.19 1.03
CA PHE A 76 10.23 10.81 -0.13
C PHE A 76 11.72 11.02 0.12
N LYS A 77 12.12 11.33 1.36
CA LYS A 77 13.53 11.40 1.74
C LYS A 77 14.22 10.05 1.61
N GLU A 78 13.57 8.94 1.95
CA GLU A 78 14.13 7.58 1.73
C GLU A 78 14.31 7.28 0.24
N LEU A 79 13.35 7.65 -0.61
CA LEU A 79 13.48 7.58 -2.08
C LEU A 79 14.73 8.32 -2.57
N LEU A 80 14.91 9.58 -2.15
CA LEU A 80 16.09 10.38 -2.52
C LEU A 80 17.37 9.82 -1.90
N THR A 81 17.33 9.34 -0.66
CA THR A 81 18.48 8.70 -0.01
C THR A 81 18.94 7.49 -0.81
N PHE A 82 18.02 6.70 -1.36
CA PHE A 82 18.34 5.61 -2.26
C PHE A 82 19.05 6.10 -3.52
N ILE A 83 18.54 7.15 -4.17
CA ILE A 83 19.17 7.71 -5.38
C ILE A 83 20.63 8.15 -5.13
N TYR A 84 20.90 8.74 -3.95
CA TYR A 84 22.24 9.26 -3.62
C TYR A 84 23.20 8.23 -3.02
N SER A 85 22.69 7.15 -2.41
CA SER A 85 23.51 6.21 -1.63
C SER A 85 23.37 4.75 -2.03
N GLY A 86 22.37 4.39 -2.83
CA GLY A 86 21.96 3.00 -3.11
C GLY A 86 21.35 2.27 -1.92
N LYS A 87 21.04 2.98 -0.84
CA LYS A 87 20.47 2.42 0.41
C LYS A 87 19.13 3.05 0.70
N CYS A 88 18.19 2.22 1.16
CA CYS A 88 16.87 2.64 1.61
C CYS A 88 16.54 1.89 2.91
N ASN A 89 16.03 2.59 3.92
CA ASN A 89 15.57 1.96 5.14
C ASN A 89 14.12 1.47 4.96
N ILE A 90 13.99 0.23 4.50
CA ILE A 90 12.70 -0.42 4.28
C ILE A 90 12.20 -1.08 5.57
N THR A 91 10.94 -0.82 5.89
CA THR A 91 10.23 -1.33 7.07
C THR A 91 8.82 -1.80 6.68
N ASN A 92 8.17 -2.58 7.53
CA ASN A 92 6.77 -2.99 7.33
C ASN A 92 5.83 -1.76 7.19
N GLU A 93 6.15 -0.64 7.82
CA GLU A 93 5.29 0.54 7.80
C GLU A 93 5.41 1.35 6.51
N ASN A 94 6.58 1.34 5.86
CA ASN A 94 6.84 2.16 4.67
C ASN A 94 6.94 1.36 3.37
N ILE A 95 7.11 0.03 3.41
CA ILE A 95 7.35 -0.82 2.23
C ILE A 95 6.36 -0.57 1.09
N SER A 96 5.06 -0.50 1.38
CA SER A 96 4.04 -0.23 0.35
C SER A 96 4.25 1.13 -0.32
N ARG A 97 4.55 2.19 0.45
CA ARG A 97 4.75 3.53 -0.09
C ARG A 97 6.05 3.66 -0.87
N ILE A 98 7.13 3.02 -0.39
CA ILE A 98 8.42 3.00 -1.08
C ILE A 98 8.29 2.22 -2.40
N LEU A 99 7.57 1.10 -2.42
CA LEU A 99 7.31 0.32 -3.62
C LEU A 99 6.41 1.07 -4.62
N ASP A 100 5.40 1.79 -4.12
CA ASP A 100 4.57 2.68 -4.94
C ASP A 100 5.40 3.78 -5.60
N MET A 101 6.29 4.43 -4.85
CA MET A 101 7.19 5.45 -5.38
C MET A 101 8.23 4.88 -6.33
N SER A 102 8.78 3.70 -6.07
CA SER A 102 9.77 3.10 -6.98
C SER A 102 9.15 2.74 -8.33
N GLU A 103 7.90 2.28 -8.35
CA GLU A 103 7.13 2.04 -9.57
C GLU A 103 6.83 3.37 -10.29
N PHE A 104 6.27 4.35 -9.57
CA PHE A 104 5.89 5.65 -10.16
C PHE A 104 7.09 6.40 -10.73
N TYR A 105 8.19 6.46 -9.98
CA TYR A 105 9.44 7.09 -10.42
C TYR A 105 10.28 6.17 -11.31
N GLN A 106 9.85 4.95 -11.59
CA GLN A 106 10.55 3.98 -12.44
C GLN A 106 12.01 3.74 -12.00
N ILE A 107 12.22 3.56 -10.69
CA ILE A 107 13.52 3.27 -10.08
C ILE A 107 13.62 1.76 -9.83
N GLU A 108 14.01 1.02 -10.87
CA GLU A 108 13.99 -0.45 -10.91
C GLU A 108 14.81 -1.09 -9.78
N ASP A 109 15.98 -0.54 -9.44
CA ASP A 109 16.82 -1.10 -8.38
C ASP A 109 16.19 -0.93 -6.98
N LEU A 110 15.44 0.15 -6.75
CA LEU A 110 14.69 0.33 -5.50
C LEU A 110 13.50 -0.63 -5.43
N LYS A 111 12.82 -0.85 -6.57
CA LYS A 111 11.75 -1.84 -6.68
C LYS A 111 12.27 -3.23 -6.32
N LYS A 112 13.38 -3.68 -6.92
CA LYS A 112 14.01 -4.97 -6.57
C LYS A 112 14.37 -5.06 -5.10
N LEU A 113 14.90 -4.00 -4.50
CA LEU A 113 15.21 -3.97 -3.07
C LEU A 113 13.95 -4.18 -2.21
N CYS A 114 12.82 -3.60 -2.61
CA CYS A 114 11.52 -3.81 -1.96
C CYS A 114 11.02 -5.26 -2.12
N GLU A 115 11.14 -5.83 -3.32
CA GLU A 115 10.76 -7.22 -3.61
C GLU A 115 11.60 -8.22 -2.82
N GLU A 116 12.91 -7.97 -2.71
CA GLU A 116 13.83 -8.75 -1.88
C GLU A 116 13.46 -8.69 -0.40
N TYR A 117 13.10 -7.50 0.11
CA TYR A 117 12.62 -7.33 1.48
C TYR A 117 11.35 -8.15 1.72
N LEU A 118 10.36 -8.02 0.83
CA LEU A 118 9.08 -8.75 0.91
C LEU A 118 9.26 -10.26 0.84
N SER A 119 10.20 -10.77 0.02
CA SER A 119 10.46 -12.21 -0.09
C SER A 119 11.05 -12.84 1.18
N LYS A 120 11.72 -12.04 2.02
CA LYS A 120 12.35 -12.48 3.28
C LYS A 120 11.44 -12.22 4.50
N MET A 121 10.36 -11.48 4.31
CA MET A 121 9.43 -11.10 5.37
C MET A 121 8.56 -12.29 5.79
N GLU A 122 8.47 -12.51 7.10
CA GLU A 122 7.59 -13.55 7.64
C GLU A 122 6.12 -13.12 7.59
N VAL A 123 5.26 -13.98 7.06
CA VAL A 123 3.82 -13.75 6.97
C VAL A 123 3.16 -14.09 8.31
N ASN A 124 2.37 -13.15 8.84
CA ASN A 124 1.64 -13.33 10.09
C ASN A 124 0.32 -12.52 10.10
N LEU A 125 -0.49 -12.67 11.16
CA LEU A 125 -1.81 -12.02 11.25
C LEU A 125 -1.73 -10.48 11.24
N SER A 126 -0.63 -9.88 11.68
CA SER A 126 -0.50 -8.41 11.73
C SER A 126 -0.18 -7.78 10.38
N ASN A 127 0.42 -8.52 9.45
CA ASN A 127 0.86 -8.00 8.16
C ASN A 127 0.15 -8.62 6.95
N ILE A 128 -0.68 -9.67 7.15
CA ILE A 128 -1.27 -10.43 6.05
C ILE A 128 -2.12 -9.58 5.10
N ILE A 129 -2.88 -8.62 5.63
CA ILE A 129 -3.76 -7.75 4.83
C ILE A 129 -2.90 -6.86 3.92
N GLN A 130 -1.91 -6.17 4.50
CA GLN A 130 -0.98 -5.33 3.73
C GLN A 130 -0.22 -6.14 2.67
N LEU A 131 0.28 -7.32 3.04
CA LEU A 131 0.99 -8.19 2.10
C LEU A 131 0.08 -8.67 0.97
N PHE A 132 -1.19 -8.98 1.28
CA PHE A 132 -2.19 -9.35 0.29
C PHE A 132 -2.41 -8.24 -0.74
N GLU A 133 -2.65 -7.00 -0.28
CA GLU A 133 -2.81 -5.82 -1.15
C GLU A 133 -1.58 -5.61 -2.05
N ILE A 134 -0.38 -5.67 -1.47
CA ILE A 134 0.87 -5.56 -2.23
C ILE A 134 0.96 -6.66 -3.30
N SER A 135 0.60 -7.91 -2.97
CA SER A 135 0.67 -9.05 -3.90
C SER A 135 -0.38 -9.03 -5.03
N ASN A 136 -1.44 -8.24 -4.87
CA ASN A 136 -2.43 -8.01 -5.93
C ASN A 136 -2.02 -6.86 -6.84
N LYS A 137 -1.33 -5.85 -6.30
CA LYS A 137 -0.83 -4.71 -7.08
C LYS A 137 0.43 -5.04 -7.87
N TYR A 138 1.30 -5.88 -7.33
CA TYR A 138 2.61 -6.20 -7.90
C TYR A 138 2.75 -7.69 -8.25
N PRO A 139 3.48 -8.04 -9.33
CA PRO A 139 3.63 -9.43 -9.81
C PRO A 139 4.59 -10.27 -8.93
N LEU A 140 4.26 -10.45 -7.65
CA LEU A 140 5.08 -11.16 -6.65
C LEU A 140 4.65 -12.63 -6.52
N ILE A 141 4.91 -13.43 -7.56
CA ILE A 141 4.33 -14.79 -7.71
C ILE A 141 4.59 -15.68 -6.48
N GLN A 142 5.84 -15.79 -6.02
CA GLN A 142 6.17 -16.69 -4.91
C GLN A 142 5.56 -16.21 -3.58
N THR A 143 5.57 -14.90 -3.34
CA THR A 143 4.98 -14.29 -2.15
C THR A 143 3.46 -14.50 -2.12
N LYS A 144 2.80 -14.42 -3.28
CA LYS A 144 1.35 -14.59 -3.41
C LYS A 144 0.87 -15.97 -2.97
N ILE A 145 1.58 -17.04 -3.33
CA ILE A 145 1.25 -18.41 -2.91
C ILE A 145 1.34 -18.54 -1.39
N THR A 146 2.40 -18.01 -0.78
CA THR A 146 2.58 -18.03 0.68
C THR A 146 1.46 -17.26 1.40
N ILE A 147 1.12 -16.06 0.90
CA ILE A 147 0.03 -15.24 1.42
C ILE A 147 -1.30 -16.00 1.35
N GLN A 148 -1.67 -16.53 0.18
CA GLN A 148 -2.93 -17.26 0.01
C GLN A 148 -3.01 -18.50 0.90
N THR A 149 -1.91 -19.24 1.05
CA THR A 149 -1.82 -20.39 1.96
C THR A 149 -2.05 -19.96 3.41
N PHE A 150 -1.44 -18.86 3.84
CA PHE A 150 -1.63 -18.32 5.19
C PHE A 150 -3.07 -17.85 5.41
N ILE A 151 -3.67 -17.18 4.41
CA ILE A 151 -5.09 -16.76 4.46
C ILE A 151 -5.98 -17.98 4.63
N PHE A 152 -5.77 -19.04 3.84
CA PHE A 152 -6.55 -20.26 3.96
C PHE A 152 -6.50 -20.84 5.37
N GLN A 153 -5.31 -21.02 5.92
CA GLN A 153 -5.09 -21.62 7.24
C GLN A 153 -5.69 -20.79 8.38
N ASN A 154 -5.79 -19.48 8.20
CA ASN A 154 -6.20 -18.53 9.24
C ASN A 154 -7.48 -17.75 8.91
N PHE A 155 -8.25 -18.19 7.90
CA PHE A 155 -9.35 -17.43 7.30
C PHE A 155 -10.31 -16.87 8.35
N LYS A 156 -10.79 -17.73 9.25
CA LYS A 156 -11.72 -17.38 10.35
C LYS A 156 -11.19 -16.29 11.28
N THR A 157 -9.89 -16.30 11.54
CA THR A 157 -9.24 -15.32 12.41
C THR A 157 -9.04 -14.00 11.68
N ILE A 158 -8.65 -14.07 10.40
CA ILE A 158 -8.38 -12.91 9.56
C ILE A 158 -9.65 -12.10 9.32
N VAL A 159 -10.75 -12.74 8.92
CA VAL A 159 -12.01 -12.04 8.60
C VAL A 159 -12.68 -11.36 9.81
N LYS A 160 -12.25 -11.72 11.03
CA LYS A 160 -12.69 -11.07 12.28
C LYS A 160 -11.73 -10.00 12.79
N SER A 161 -10.57 -9.86 12.15
CA SER A 161 -9.54 -8.93 12.59
C SER A 161 -9.94 -7.50 12.26
N ASN A 162 -9.52 -6.55 13.12
CA ASN A 162 -9.68 -5.13 12.83
C ASN A 162 -8.97 -4.72 11.53
N ALA A 163 -7.87 -5.39 11.17
CA ALA A 163 -7.18 -5.11 9.91
C ALA A 163 -8.08 -5.39 8.70
N PHE A 164 -8.76 -6.54 8.69
CA PHE A 164 -9.71 -6.91 7.63
C PHE A 164 -10.95 -5.99 7.61
N LEU A 165 -11.57 -5.72 8.76
CA LEU A 165 -12.77 -4.86 8.83
C LEU A 165 -12.50 -3.41 8.38
N ASN A 166 -11.23 -3.00 8.33
CA ASN A 166 -10.82 -1.67 7.90
C ASN A 166 -10.18 -1.61 6.50
N THR A 167 -10.21 -2.70 5.74
CA THR A 167 -9.78 -2.66 4.33
C THR A 167 -10.77 -1.89 3.47
N GLU A 168 -10.31 -1.51 2.28
CA GLU A 168 -11.20 -1.15 1.18
C GLU A 168 -12.12 -2.32 0.79
N LYS A 169 -13.29 -2.00 0.27
CA LYS A 169 -14.32 -2.99 -0.09
C LYS A 169 -13.83 -4.05 -1.07
N PHE A 170 -13.13 -3.61 -2.12
CA PHE A 170 -12.62 -4.52 -3.13
C PHE A 170 -11.62 -5.54 -2.55
N VAL A 171 -10.79 -5.12 -1.59
CA VAL A 171 -9.82 -6.00 -0.92
C VAL A 171 -10.55 -7.05 -0.07
N ALA A 172 -11.56 -6.63 0.69
CA ALA A 172 -12.39 -7.55 1.46
C ALA A 172 -13.08 -8.58 0.54
N ALA A 173 -13.59 -8.12 -0.61
CA ALA A 173 -14.27 -8.95 -1.59
C ALA A 173 -13.31 -10.00 -2.17
N GLU A 174 -12.09 -9.61 -2.53
CA GLU A 174 -11.06 -10.54 -3.03
C GLU A 174 -10.67 -11.59 -1.97
N ILE A 175 -10.49 -11.18 -0.71
CA ILE A 175 -10.19 -12.12 0.39
C ILE A 175 -11.34 -13.11 0.60
N ILE A 176 -12.59 -12.61 0.63
CA ILE A 176 -13.78 -13.46 0.77
C ILE A 176 -13.90 -14.42 -0.42
N ALA A 177 -13.63 -13.96 -1.64
CA ALA A 177 -13.67 -14.77 -2.86
C ALA A 177 -12.70 -15.96 -2.82
N LEU A 178 -11.53 -15.81 -2.17
CA LEU A 178 -10.62 -16.94 -1.95
C LEU A 178 -11.26 -18.08 -1.16
N GLY A 179 -12.28 -17.80 -0.34
CA GLY A 179 -13.07 -18.80 0.35
C GLY A 179 -13.66 -19.86 -0.59
N GLN A 180 -14.03 -19.49 -1.83
CA GLN A 180 -14.49 -20.44 -2.85
C GLN A 180 -13.38 -21.42 -3.25
N THR A 181 -12.17 -20.92 -3.49
CA THR A 181 -10.99 -21.73 -3.84
C THR A 181 -10.60 -22.67 -2.70
N PHE A 182 -10.80 -22.22 -1.47
CA PHE A 182 -10.43 -22.92 -0.25
C PHE A 182 -11.51 -23.86 0.31
N ALA A 183 -12.65 -23.99 -0.39
CA ALA A 183 -13.82 -24.74 0.06
C ALA A 183 -14.29 -24.35 1.48
N ILE A 184 -14.19 -23.05 1.80
CA ILE A 184 -14.79 -22.47 2.99
C ILE A 184 -16.31 -22.53 2.84
N LYS A 185 -17.02 -22.80 3.94
CA LYS A 185 -18.49 -22.82 3.93
C LYS A 185 -19.05 -21.45 3.57
N TYR A 186 -20.08 -21.41 2.73
CA TYR A 186 -20.72 -20.16 2.32
C TYR A 186 -21.30 -19.37 3.50
N GLU A 187 -21.72 -20.05 4.57
CA GLU A 187 -22.15 -19.41 5.83
C GLU A 187 -21.03 -18.60 6.49
N GLU A 188 -19.79 -19.11 6.47
CA GLU A 188 -18.64 -18.42 7.04
C GLU A 188 -18.24 -17.22 6.17
N MET A 189 -18.31 -17.38 4.85
CA MET A 189 -18.07 -16.29 3.89
C MET A 189 -19.14 -15.20 4.00
N PHE A 190 -20.42 -15.59 4.14
CA PHE A 190 -21.53 -14.67 4.35
C PHE A 190 -21.37 -13.89 5.65
N GLN A 191 -21.03 -14.58 6.74
CA GLN A 191 -20.80 -13.92 8.02
C GLN A 191 -19.66 -12.88 7.92
N ALA A 192 -18.55 -13.23 7.26
CA ALA A 192 -17.45 -12.29 7.03
C ALA A 192 -17.88 -11.06 6.21
N ALA A 193 -18.62 -11.27 5.11
CA ALA A 193 -19.15 -10.20 4.28
C ALA A 193 -20.12 -9.28 5.06
N PHE A 194 -20.96 -9.89 5.90
CA PHE A 194 -21.91 -9.19 6.73
C PHE A 194 -21.22 -8.33 7.79
N GLU A 195 -20.30 -8.90 8.55
CA GLU A 195 -19.54 -8.19 9.60
C GLU A 195 -18.74 -7.02 9.01
N TRP A 196 -18.14 -7.20 7.82
CA TRP A 196 -17.47 -6.11 7.11
C TRP A 196 -18.45 -5.01 6.69
N SER A 197 -19.59 -5.39 6.09
CA SER A 197 -20.63 -4.47 5.62
C SER A 197 -21.28 -3.68 6.75
N GLU A 198 -21.50 -4.31 7.90
CA GLU A 198 -22.00 -3.68 9.11
C GLU A 198 -21.00 -2.67 9.66
N ASN A 199 -19.72 -3.03 9.75
CA ASN A 199 -18.68 -2.10 10.19
C ASN A 199 -18.58 -0.87 9.28
N GLU A 200 -18.67 -1.06 7.96
CA GLU A 200 -18.63 0.03 6.99
C GLU A 200 -19.86 0.95 7.09
N ALA A 201 -21.06 0.39 7.27
CA ALA A 201 -22.27 1.15 7.52
C ALA A 201 -22.18 1.97 8.83
N ILE A 202 -21.60 1.40 9.90
CA ILE A 202 -21.36 2.08 11.18
C ILE A 202 -20.40 3.27 11.00
N LYS A 203 -19.32 3.12 10.22
CA LYS A 203 -18.40 4.23 9.93
C LYS A 203 -19.12 5.38 9.23
N LYS A 204 -19.87 5.07 8.17
CA LYS A 204 -20.66 6.06 7.41
C LYS A 204 -21.69 6.79 8.28
N GLN A 205 -22.35 6.07 9.19
CA GLN A 205 -23.27 6.68 10.14
C GLN A 205 -22.57 7.73 11.02
N LYS A 206 -21.38 7.40 11.53
CA LYS A 206 -20.59 8.31 12.38
C LYS A 206 -20.11 9.54 11.62
N GLU A 207 -19.71 9.37 10.37
CA GLU A 207 -19.24 10.47 9.51
C GLU A 207 -20.36 11.43 9.12
N LEU A 208 -21.55 10.91 8.78
CA LEU A 208 -22.68 11.71 8.31
C LEU A 208 -23.47 12.36 9.45
N ASN A 209 -23.36 11.86 10.68
CA ASN A 209 -24.00 12.40 11.89
C ASN A 209 -25.51 12.69 11.72
N VAL A 210 -26.25 11.77 11.08
CA VAL A 210 -27.68 11.93 10.76
C VAL A 210 -28.56 11.12 11.73
N GLU A 211 -29.60 11.74 12.29
CA GLU A 211 -30.51 11.10 13.26
C GLU A 211 -31.31 9.90 12.70
N ASN A 212 -31.57 9.88 11.38
CA ASN A 212 -32.38 8.85 10.71
C ASN A 212 -31.58 7.97 9.74
N PHE A 213 -30.36 7.60 10.10
CA PHE A 213 -29.55 6.70 9.28
C PHE A 213 -30.18 5.29 9.19
N ASN A 214 -30.61 4.89 8.00
CA ASN A 214 -31.16 3.55 7.77
C ASN A 214 -30.02 2.52 7.67
N MET A 215 -29.69 1.92 8.81
CA MET A 215 -28.60 0.93 8.93
C MET A 215 -28.82 -0.28 8.02
N ASN A 216 -30.02 -0.86 8.00
CA ASN A 216 -30.31 -2.04 7.19
C ASN A 216 -30.11 -1.78 5.70
N ASN A 217 -30.53 -0.62 5.21
CA ASN A 217 -30.31 -0.24 3.82
C ASN A 217 -28.82 -0.02 3.51
N ALA A 218 -28.08 0.63 4.42
CA ALA A 218 -26.64 0.82 4.25
C ALA A 218 -25.91 -0.54 4.18
N ILE A 219 -26.16 -1.45 5.12
CA ILE A 219 -25.57 -2.80 5.12
C ILE A 219 -25.93 -3.53 3.81
N LYS A 220 -27.18 -3.45 3.37
CA LYS A 220 -27.62 -4.08 2.11
C LYS A 220 -26.86 -3.54 0.91
N VAL A 221 -26.56 -2.23 0.86
CA VAL A 221 -25.76 -1.62 -0.22
C VAL A 221 -24.32 -2.14 -0.18
N GLU A 222 -23.69 -2.16 0.99
CA GLU A 222 -22.31 -2.66 1.13
C GLU A 222 -22.21 -4.15 0.75
N MET A 223 -23.21 -4.95 1.13
CA MET A 223 -23.27 -6.40 0.88
C MET A 223 -23.26 -6.78 -0.60
N GLN A 224 -23.72 -5.92 -1.51
CA GLN A 224 -23.95 -6.28 -2.92
C GLN A 224 -22.69 -6.78 -3.62
N GLU A 225 -21.51 -6.25 -3.27
CA GLU A 225 -20.24 -6.61 -3.90
C GLU A 225 -19.76 -8.01 -3.52
N PHE A 226 -20.21 -8.55 -2.40
CA PHE A 226 -19.81 -9.87 -1.92
C PHE A 226 -20.69 -11.01 -2.45
N LEU A 227 -21.95 -10.70 -2.82
CA LEU A 227 -22.93 -11.69 -3.24
C LEU A 227 -22.50 -12.58 -4.42
N PRO A 228 -21.76 -12.10 -5.43
CA PRO A 228 -21.26 -12.96 -6.51
C PRO A 228 -20.38 -14.12 -6.03
N TYR A 229 -19.74 -13.98 -4.86
CA TYR A 229 -18.85 -14.98 -4.30
C TYR A 229 -19.56 -15.97 -3.36
N ILE A 230 -20.80 -15.69 -2.96
CA ILE A 230 -21.52 -16.46 -1.94
C ILE A 230 -22.76 -17.11 -2.55
N GLN A 231 -22.78 -18.44 -2.62
CA GLN A 231 -23.92 -19.19 -3.15
C GLN A 231 -25.00 -19.36 -2.08
N LEU A 232 -25.87 -18.34 -1.94
CA LEU A 232 -26.94 -18.33 -0.94
C LEU A 232 -27.87 -19.55 -1.01
N ASN A 233 -28.06 -20.12 -2.20
CA ASN A 233 -28.87 -21.32 -2.43
C ASN A 233 -28.22 -22.62 -1.91
N GLN A 234 -26.94 -22.60 -1.55
CA GLN A 234 -26.22 -23.74 -0.97
C GLN A 234 -26.10 -23.64 0.56
N MET A 235 -26.62 -22.57 1.16
CA MET A 235 -26.59 -22.36 2.60
C MET A 235 -27.82 -22.96 3.28
N GLU A 236 -27.67 -23.36 4.55
CA GLU A 236 -28.81 -23.84 5.32
C GLU A 236 -29.86 -22.74 5.56
N ILE A 237 -31.15 -23.05 5.36
CA ILE A 237 -32.25 -22.10 5.64
C ILE A 237 -32.23 -21.64 7.12
N SER A 238 -31.85 -22.54 8.02
CA SER A 238 -31.66 -22.27 9.46
C SER A 238 -30.68 -21.12 9.71
N PHE A 239 -29.65 -20.97 8.87
CA PHE A 239 -28.66 -19.91 9.01
C PHE A 239 -29.28 -18.53 8.82
N PHE A 240 -30.16 -18.38 7.83
CA PHE A 240 -30.81 -17.10 7.54
C PHE A 240 -31.72 -16.62 8.66
N THR A 241 -32.25 -17.52 9.51
CA THR A 241 -33.12 -17.13 10.63
C THR A 241 -32.46 -16.14 11.59
N LYS A 242 -31.12 -16.12 11.67
CA LYS A 242 -30.33 -15.15 12.45
C LYS A 242 -30.35 -13.73 11.87
N TYR A 243 -30.68 -13.60 10.59
CA TYR A 243 -30.67 -12.35 9.81
C TYR A 243 -32.08 -11.97 9.32
N VAL A 244 -33.11 -12.77 9.64
CA VAL A 244 -34.52 -12.46 9.38
C VAL A 244 -34.94 -11.31 10.29
N GLY A 245 -35.15 -10.13 9.71
CA GLY A 245 -35.39 -8.86 10.42
C GLY A 245 -34.72 -7.64 9.77
N MET A 246 -33.87 -7.86 8.76
CA MET A 246 -33.22 -6.81 7.96
C MET A 246 -33.95 -6.47 6.64
N SER A 247 -35.12 -7.09 6.43
CA SER A 247 -36.01 -6.86 5.28
C SER A 247 -36.97 -5.69 5.51
#